data_AF-A0A0E2Z7G6-F1
#
_entry.id   AF-A0A0E2Z7G6-F1
#
_cell.length_a   1.000
_cell.length_b   1.000
_cell.length_c   1.000
_cell.angle_alpha   90.00
_cell.angle_beta   90.00
_cell.angle_gamma   90.00
#
_symmetry.space_group_name_H-M   'P 1'
#
loop_
_entity.id
_entity.type
_entity.pdbx_description
1 polymer ?
#
loop_
_entity_poly.entity_id
_entity_poly.type
_entity_poly.pdbx_seq_one_letter_code
_entity_poly.pdbx_strand_id
1 'polypeptide(L)'
;MKRIEDERIQFFLRHHKLIRQWAAIEPEARKVINEFLQTLGDFAKDQQNSAPDSWKICWDFNSSWPRILRFLPEWGESEGTLPRVSIGLEWYKPSVDLLSPTGSPYVGVRIDPNLQGSRILHDRLQQSCQHCAQGYGFGSERWWPAFKSIPPSDEEFWKDLDAYRAQLDKEFEQAWELFAPIVSQTLRASNP
;
A
#
# COMPACT_ATOMS: atom_id res chain seq x y z
N MET A 1 35.52 -10.21 6.09
CA MET A 1 36.00 -8.97 5.44
C MET A 1 36.12 -9.25 3.95
N LYS A 2 35.42 -8.53 3.06
CA LYS A 2 35.53 -8.75 1.62
C LYS A 2 36.89 -8.25 1.13
N ARG A 3 37.61 -9.03 0.34
CA ARG A 3 38.96 -8.71 -0.18
C ARG A 3 38.87 -8.27 -1.65
N ILE A 4 39.90 -7.62 -2.18
CA ILE A 4 39.90 -7.11 -3.57
C ILE A 4 39.85 -8.23 -4.62
N GLU A 5 40.18 -9.46 -4.23
CA GLU A 5 40.06 -10.66 -5.05
C GLU A 5 38.63 -11.19 -5.16
N ASP A 6 37.66 -10.65 -4.40
CA ASP A 6 36.25 -11.03 -4.52
C ASP A 6 35.74 -10.66 -5.92
N GLU A 7 35.28 -11.66 -6.67
CA GLU A 7 34.81 -11.50 -8.05
C GLU A 7 33.71 -10.42 -8.19
N ARG A 8 32.86 -10.24 -7.17
CA ARG A 8 31.80 -9.22 -7.17
C ARG A 8 32.40 -7.82 -7.03
N ILE A 9 33.46 -7.67 -6.24
CA ILE A 9 34.18 -6.41 -6.09
C ILE A 9 34.89 -6.09 -7.41
N GLN A 10 35.58 -7.07 -8.00
CA GLN A 10 36.26 -6.87 -9.28
C GLN A 10 35.28 -6.53 -10.41
N PHE A 11 34.12 -7.19 -10.48
CA PHE A 11 33.04 -6.86 -11.41
C PHE A 11 32.56 -5.42 -11.21
N PHE A 12 32.21 -5.04 -9.97
CA PHE A 12 31.78 -3.68 -9.68
C PHE A 12 32.84 -2.65 -10.11
N LEU A 13 34.10 -2.84 -9.72
CA LEU A 13 35.19 -1.93 -10.07
C LEU A 13 35.37 -1.82 -11.60
N ARG A 14 35.29 -2.95 -12.32
CA ARG A 14 35.38 -2.99 -13.78
C ARG A 14 34.24 -2.26 -14.48
N HIS A 15 33.03 -2.36 -13.95
CA HIS A 15 31.81 -1.83 -14.59
C HIS A 15 31.23 -0.58 -13.89
N HIS A 16 31.92 -0.01 -12.90
CA HIS A 16 31.35 1.04 -12.03
C HIS A 16 30.82 2.26 -12.78
N LYS A 17 31.46 2.66 -13.89
CA LYS A 17 30.99 3.79 -14.71
C LYS A 17 29.62 3.49 -15.32
N LEU A 18 29.47 2.30 -15.90
CA LEU A 18 28.23 1.86 -16.52
C LEU A 18 27.13 1.68 -15.46
N ILE A 19 27.45 1.05 -14.32
CA ILE A 19 26.52 0.91 -13.19
C ILE A 19 26.03 2.27 -12.72
N ARG A 20 26.91 3.27 -12.57
CA ARG A 20 26.53 4.63 -12.17
C ARG A 20 25.67 5.33 -13.23
N GLN A 21 25.92 5.09 -14.52
CA GLN A 21 25.10 5.66 -15.60
C GLN A 21 23.68 5.11 -15.56
N TRP A 22 23.50 3.81 -15.36
CA TRP A 22 22.17 3.21 -15.20
C TRP A 22 21.52 3.54 -13.86
N ALA A 23 22.28 3.65 -12.77
CA ALA A 23 21.74 4.13 -11.50
C ALA A 23 21.25 5.59 -11.60
N ALA A 24 21.82 6.39 -12.51
CA ALA A 24 21.40 7.78 -12.69
C ALA A 24 19.99 7.92 -13.28
N ILE A 25 19.43 6.87 -13.93
CA ILE A 25 18.06 6.88 -14.45
C ILE A 25 17.01 6.47 -13.40
N GLU A 26 17.44 6.12 -12.18
CA GLU A 26 16.56 5.69 -11.09
C GLU A 26 15.49 6.74 -10.73
N PRO A 27 15.79 8.05 -10.63
CA PRO A 27 14.75 9.06 -10.42
C PRO A 27 13.68 9.10 -11.51
N GLU A 28 14.07 8.97 -12.78
CA GLU A 28 13.18 8.93 -13.94
C GLU A 28 12.33 7.66 -13.93
N ALA A 29 12.93 6.50 -13.65
CA ALA A 29 12.20 5.24 -13.51
C ALA A 29 11.15 5.33 -12.40
N ARG A 30 11.51 5.89 -11.23
CA ARG A 30 10.56 6.13 -10.13
C ARG A 30 9.43 7.08 -10.52
N LYS A 31 9.72 8.11 -11.32
CA LYS A 31 8.70 9.02 -11.83
C LYS A 31 7.69 8.27 -12.70
N VAL A 32 8.17 7.44 -13.64
CA VAL A 32 7.31 6.62 -14.50
C VAL A 32 6.48 5.61 -13.69
N ILE A 33 7.08 4.97 -12.68
CA ILE A 33 6.34 4.08 -11.76
C ILE A 33 5.23 4.85 -11.03
N ASN A 34 5.53 6.04 -10.52
CA ASN A 34 4.53 6.87 -9.84
C ASN A 34 3.40 7.30 -10.78
N GLU A 35 3.72 7.68 -12.03
CA GLU A 35 2.73 8.03 -13.05
C GLU A 35 1.82 6.84 -13.38
N PHE A 36 2.40 5.64 -13.52
CA PHE A 36 1.64 4.40 -13.66
C PHE A 36 0.70 4.18 -12.46
N LEU A 37 1.19 4.26 -11.22
CA LEU A 37 0.35 4.04 -10.03
C LEU A 37 -0.75 5.11 -9.89
N GLN A 38 -0.53 6.33 -10.39
CA GLN A 38 -1.58 7.37 -10.42
C GLN A 38 -2.72 7.03 -11.37
N THR A 39 -2.51 6.18 -12.39
CA THR A 39 -3.60 5.69 -13.25
C THR A 39 -4.62 4.84 -12.50
N LEU A 40 -4.28 4.34 -11.30
CA LEU A 40 -5.25 3.68 -10.41
C LEU A 40 -6.35 4.65 -9.93
N GLY A 41 -6.19 5.96 -10.15
CA GLY A 41 -7.24 6.94 -9.94
C GLY A 41 -8.47 6.74 -10.79
N ASP A 42 -8.30 6.31 -12.05
CA ASP A 42 -9.44 6.02 -12.93
C ASP A 42 -10.23 4.83 -12.38
N PHE A 43 -9.53 3.80 -11.90
CA PHE A 43 -10.14 2.67 -11.20
C PHE A 43 -10.90 3.10 -9.94
N ALA A 44 -10.29 3.92 -9.07
CA ALA A 44 -10.96 4.41 -7.87
C ALA A 44 -12.24 5.19 -8.20
N LYS A 45 -12.21 5.96 -9.29
CA LYS A 45 -13.36 6.71 -9.79
C LYS A 45 -14.46 5.80 -10.33
N ASP A 46 -14.12 4.78 -11.11
CA ASP A 46 -15.07 3.80 -11.63
C ASP A 46 -15.73 3.00 -10.49
N GLN A 47 -14.94 2.62 -9.49
CA GLN A 47 -15.42 2.00 -8.27
C GLN A 47 -16.36 2.91 -7.49
N GLN A 48 -16.05 4.21 -7.38
CA GLN A 48 -16.95 5.16 -6.71
C GLN A 48 -18.31 5.24 -7.40
N ASN A 49 -18.33 5.27 -8.74
CA ASN A 49 -19.56 5.39 -9.52
C ASN A 49 -20.43 4.12 -9.47
N SER A 50 -19.81 2.97 -9.19
CA SER A 50 -20.47 1.66 -9.09
C SER A 50 -20.69 1.20 -7.65
N ALA A 51 -20.24 1.98 -6.67
CA ALA A 51 -20.32 1.65 -5.26
C ALA A 51 -21.79 1.56 -4.82
N PRO A 52 -22.20 0.48 -4.12
CA PRO A 52 -23.44 0.49 -3.37
C PRO A 52 -23.35 1.52 -2.24
N ASP A 53 -24.49 2.09 -1.83
CA ASP A 53 -24.60 3.06 -0.73
C ASP A 53 -23.96 2.60 0.59
N SER A 54 -23.67 1.30 0.72
CA SER A 54 -23.00 0.69 1.85
C SER A 54 -21.55 1.14 2.08
N TRP A 55 -20.80 1.54 1.04
CA TRP A 55 -19.39 1.93 1.20
C TRP A 55 -19.01 3.14 0.35
N LYS A 56 -17.94 3.82 0.76
CA LYS A 56 -17.37 4.99 0.10
C LYS A 56 -15.91 4.74 -0.28
N ILE A 57 -15.44 5.46 -1.30
CA ILE A 57 -14.05 5.50 -1.70
C ILE A 57 -13.59 6.95 -1.82
N CYS A 58 -12.38 7.23 -1.37
CA CYS A 58 -11.69 8.50 -1.59
C CYS A 58 -10.23 8.25 -1.94
N TRP A 59 -9.58 9.23 -2.54
CA TRP A 59 -8.18 9.14 -2.93
C TRP A 59 -7.48 10.49 -2.81
N ASP A 60 -6.17 10.44 -2.60
CA ASP A 60 -5.28 11.59 -2.64
C ASP A 60 -4.00 11.16 -3.35
N PHE A 61 -3.76 11.72 -4.54
CA PHE A 61 -2.53 11.47 -5.28
C PHE A 61 -1.55 12.64 -5.24
N ASN A 62 -1.83 13.70 -4.48
CA ASN A 62 -0.99 14.90 -4.42
C ASN A 62 0.00 14.86 -3.25
N SER A 63 -0.30 14.15 -2.16
CA SER A 63 0.64 13.98 -1.05
C SER A 63 1.85 13.11 -1.38
N SER A 64 2.85 13.07 -0.49
CA SER A 64 4.00 12.16 -0.57
C SER A 64 3.63 10.68 -0.39
N TRP A 65 2.43 10.42 0.12
CA TRP A 65 1.86 9.10 0.31
C TRP A 65 0.55 8.98 -0.46
N PRO A 66 0.60 8.86 -1.79
CA PRO A 66 -0.60 8.68 -2.58
C PRO A 66 -1.39 7.47 -2.11
N ARG A 67 -2.71 7.58 -2.14
CA ARG A 67 -3.58 6.55 -1.60
C ARG A 67 -4.95 6.48 -2.24
N ILE A 68 -5.53 5.30 -2.18
CA ILE A 68 -6.94 5.00 -2.43
C ILE A 68 -7.48 4.34 -1.17
N LEU A 69 -8.57 4.85 -0.62
CA LEU A 69 -9.13 4.41 0.65
C LEU A 69 -10.60 4.02 0.46
N ARG A 70 -10.95 2.77 0.80
CA ARG A 70 -12.33 2.28 0.83
C ARG A 70 -12.79 2.12 2.27
N PHE A 71 -13.99 2.58 2.61
CA PHE A 71 -14.50 2.55 3.99
C PHE A 71 -16.02 2.50 4.04
N LEU A 72 -16.58 2.03 5.17
CA LEU A 72 -18.00 2.17 5.46
C LEU A 72 -18.25 3.51 6.18
N PRO A 73 -19.35 4.23 5.89
CA PRO A 73 -19.66 5.49 6.57
C PRO A 73 -19.66 5.39 8.10
N GLU A 74 -20.15 4.27 8.67
CA GLU A 74 -20.17 4.06 10.12
C GLU A 74 -18.79 3.88 10.76
N TRP A 75 -17.73 3.68 9.96
CA TRP A 75 -16.36 3.66 10.50
C TRP A 75 -15.88 5.05 10.92
N GLY A 76 -16.62 6.09 10.52
CA GLY A 76 -16.44 7.46 10.95
C GLY A 76 -15.43 8.22 10.10
N GLU A 77 -15.60 9.53 10.10
CA GLU A 77 -14.65 10.50 9.56
C GLU A 77 -13.72 10.95 10.70
N SER A 78 -12.46 11.24 10.40
CA SER A 78 -11.59 11.93 11.38
C SER A 78 -11.89 13.43 11.39
N GLU A 79 -11.21 14.22 12.24
CA GLU A 79 -11.30 15.71 12.22
C GLU A 79 -10.72 16.35 10.92
N GLY A 80 -10.62 15.59 9.83
CA GLY A 80 -10.17 16.01 8.51
C GLY A 80 -10.91 15.29 7.37
N THR A 81 -10.36 15.33 6.15
CA THR A 81 -10.96 14.71 4.95
C THR A 81 -10.74 13.20 4.85
N LEU A 82 -10.08 12.57 5.82
CA LEU A 82 -9.77 11.14 5.80
C LEU A 82 -10.74 10.35 6.67
N PRO A 83 -11.08 9.11 6.28
CA PRO A 83 -11.84 8.23 7.15
C PRO A 83 -10.99 7.83 8.36
N ARG A 84 -11.64 7.65 9.51
CA ARG A 84 -11.01 7.19 10.76
C ARG A 84 -10.30 5.84 10.56
N VAL A 85 -10.98 4.92 9.88
CA VAL A 85 -10.50 3.59 9.48
C VAL A 85 -10.89 3.36 8.03
N SER A 86 -10.01 2.71 7.27
CA SER A 86 -10.26 2.33 5.88
C SER A 86 -9.51 1.06 5.54
N ILE A 87 -9.88 0.44 4.43
CA ILE A 87 -8.99 -0.43 3.68
C ILE A 87 -8.27 0.46 2.68
N GLY A 88 -6.94 0.51 2.77
CA GLY A 88 -6.12 1.42 1.97
C GLY A 88 -5.23 0.67 1.00
N LEU A 89 -5.02 1.28 -0.17
CA LEU A 89 -3.89 1.04 -1.06
C LEU A 89 -3.04 2.30 -1.07
N GLU A 90 -1.78 2.24 -0.63
CA GLU A 90 -0.92 3.42 -0.41
C GLU A 90 0.52 3.12 -0.83
N TRP A 91 1.25 4.10 -1.36
CA TRP A 91 2.69 3.95 -1.67
C TRP A 91 3.46 5.23 -1.32
N TYR A 92 4.78 5.12 -1.21
CA TYR A 92 5.63 6.27 -0.88
C TYR A 92 6.34 6.83 -2.11
N LYS A 93 5.85 7.95 -2.65
CA LYS A 93 6.40 8.57 -3.88
C LYS A 93 7.92 8.73 -3.90
N PRO A 94 8.57 9.25 -2.82
CA PRO A 94 10.00 9.55 -2.84
C PRO A 94 10.91 8.32 -2.99
N SER A 95 10.44 7.13 -2.62
CA SER A 95 11.24 5.91 -2.71
C SER A 95 10.45 4.72 -3.27
N VAL A 96 9.42 4.97 -4.09
CA VAL A 96 8.67 3.90 -4.73
C VAL A 96 9.62 3.08 -5.60
N ASP A 97 9.57 1.77 -5.46
CA ASP A 97 10.39 0.83 -6.21
C ASP A 97 9.67 -0.53 -6.23
N LEU A 98 9.18 -0.90 -7.40
CA LEU A 98 8.42 -2.14 -7.59
C LEU A 98 9.33 -3.38 -7.58
N LEU A 99 10.66 -3.21 -7.65
CA LEU A 99 11.61 -4.31 -7.56
C LEU A 99 11.92 -4.72 -6.11
N SER A 100 11.45 -3.93 -5.13
CA SER A 100 11.64 -4.20 -3.71
C SER A 100 10.30 -4.27 -2.99
N PRO A 101 10.08 -5.25 -2.08
CA PRO A 101 8.90 -5.27 -1.23
C PRO A 101 8.70 -3.97 -0.44
N THR A 102 9.77 -3.33 0.03
CA THR A 102 9.68 -2.09 0.83
C THR A 102 9.40 -0.84 -0.01
N GLY A 103 9.61 -0.91 -1.33
CA GLY A 103 9.29 0.16 -2.27
C GLY A 103 7.93 -0.02 -2.97
N SER A 104 7.30 -1.18 -2.79
CA SER A 104 6.04 -1.53 -3.45
C SER A 104 4.83 -0.93 -2.72
N PRO A 105 3.68 -0.79 -3.40
CA PRO A 105 2.43 -0.39 -2.77
C PRO A 105 2.04 -1.31 -1.61
N TYR A 106 1.42 -0.73 -0.60
CA TYR A 106 0.90 -1.42 0.58
C TYR A 106 -0.61 -1.51 0.52
N VAL A 107 -1.15 -2.62 1.00
CA VAL A 107 -2.59 -2.83 1.15
C VAL A 107 -2.95 -3.33 2.54
N GLY A 108 -4.13 -2.96 3.04
CA GLY A 108 -4.68 -3.51 4.28
C GLY A 108 -5.55 -2.53 5.07
N VAL A 109 -5.67 -2.76 6.38
CA VAL A 109 -6.40 -1.88 7.30
C VAL A 109 -5.52 -0.68 7.62
N ARG A 110 -6.04 0.52 7.36
CA ARG A 110 -5.37 1.79 7.59
C ARG A 110 -6.18 2.67 8.55
N ILE A 111 -5.52 3.22 9.55
CA ILE A 111 -6.07 4.23 10.47
C ILE A 111 -5.55 5.60 10.06
N ASP A 112 -6.34 6.66 10.24
CA ASP A 112 -5.80 8.02 10.13
C ASP A 112 -4.70 8.25 11.19
N PRO A 113 -3.43 8.49 10.79
CA PRO A 113 -2.33 8.70 11.73
C PRO A 113 -2.53 9.92 12.63
N ASN A 114 -3.36 10.89 12.22
CA ASN A 114 -3.62 12.11 12.98
C ASN A 114 -4.80 11.98 13.94
N LEU A 115 -5.51 10.85 13.93
CA LEU A 115 -6.66 10.62 14.81
C LEU A 115 -6.24 10.60 16.29
N GLN A 116 -6.96 11.34 17.13
CA GLN A 116 -6.80 11.23 18.58
C GLN A 116 -7.16 9.81 19.06
N GLY A 117 -6.26 9.18 19.81
CA GLY A 117 -6.43 7.79 20.24
C GLY A 117 -6.15 6.75 19.15
N SER A 118 -5.51 7.14 18.04
CA SER A 118 -5.09 6.23 16.95
C SER A 118 -4.35 5.00 17.44
N ARG A 119 -3.49 5.14 18.46
CA ARG A 119 -2.77 4.01 19.07
C ARG A 119 -3.70 2.98 19.72
N ILE A 120 -4.69 3.43 20.50
CA ILE A 120 -5.64 2.52 21.17
C ILE A 120 -6.49 1.81 20.12
N LEU A 121 -6.92 2.54 19.09
CA LEU A 121 -7.67 1.96 17.98
C LEU A 121 -6.82 0.96 17.18
N HIS A 122 -5.53 1.28 16.98
CA HIS A 122 -4.56 0.41 16.32
C HIS A 122 -4.42 -0.91 17.07
N ASP A 123 -4.09 -0.86 18.36
CA ASP A 123 -3.86 -2.07 19.18
C ASP A 123 -5.10 -2.99 19.14
N ARG A 124 -6.31 -2.40 19.21
CA ARG A 124 -7.57 -3.16 19.13
C ARG A 124 -7.78 -3.80 17.75
N LEU A 125 -7.63 -3.04 16.68
CA LEU A 125 -7.80 -3.57 15.32
C LEU A 125 -6.72 -4.61 14.99
N GLN A 126 -5.49 -4.40 15.44
CA GLN A 126 -4.41 -5.36 15.27
C GLN A 126 -4.77 -6.68 15.94
N GLN A 127 -5.23 -6.64 17.19
CA GLN A 127 -5.65 -7.83 17.92
C GLN A 127 -6.81 -8.55 17.20
N SER A 128 -7.84 -7.82 16.76
CA SER A 128 -8.98 -8.40 16.05
C SER A 128 -8.59 -9.01 14.70
N CYS A 129 -7.66 -8.38 13.97
CA CYS A 129 -7.24 -8.82 12.65
C CYS A 129 -6.18 -9.93 12.69
N GLN A 130 -5.49 -10.15 13.82
CA GLN A 130 -4.28 -10.97 13.91
C GLN A 130 -4.45 -12.37 13.32
N HIS A 131 -5.54 -13.06 13.64
CA HIS A 131 -5.76 -14.44 13.18
C HIS A 131 -5.90 -14.52 11.66
N CYS A 132 -6.70 -13.62 11.07
CA CYS A 132 -6.86 -13.52 9.63
C CYS A 132 -5.57 -13.02 8.96
N ALA A 133 -4.90 -12.01 9.54
CA ALA A 133 -3.69 -11.41 8.99
C ALA A 133 -2.57 -12.43 8.77
N GLN A 134 -2.32 -13.32 9.74
CA GLN A 134 -1.26 -14.32 9.67
C GLN A 134 -1.43 -15.30 8.51
N GLY A 135 -2.67 -15.74 8.22
CA GLY A 135 -2.95 -16.69 7.15
C GLY A 135 -2.72 -16.14 5.73
N TYR A 136 -2.71 -14.81 5.59
CA TYR A 136 -2.59 -14.11 4.30
C TYR A 136 -1.31 -13.27 4.18
N GLY A 137 -0.37 -13.41 5.12
CA GLY A 137 0.92 -12.72 5.09
C GLY A 137 0.87 -11.23 5.44
N PHE A 138 -0.17 -10.78 6.14
CA PHE A 138 -0.26 -9.40 6.63
C PHE A 138 0.56 -9.24 7.93
N GLY A 139 1.41 -8.23 7.96
CA GLY A 139 2.08 -7.71 9.15
C GLY A 139 1.30 -6.57 9.81
N SER A 140 1.93 -5.87 10.74
CA SER A 140 1.38 -4.69 11.41
C SER A 140 2.44 -3.60 11.56
N GLU A 141 2.05 -2.35 11.33
CA GLU A 141 2.92 -1.17 11.46
C GLU A 141 2.09 0.04 11.97
N ARG A 142 2.76 1.13 12.33
CA ARG A 142 2.27 2.32 13.03
C ARG A 142 0.81 2.73 12.78
N TRP A 143 0.40 2.97 11.53
CA TRP A 143 -0.99 3.32 11.16
C TRP A 143 -1.68 2.22 10.34
N TRP A 144 -1.09 1.04 10.35
CA TRP A 144 -1.50 -0.15 9.63
C TRP A 144 -1.69 -1.32 10.60
N PRO A 145 -2.86 -1.47 11.23
CA PRO A 145 -3.14 -2.63 12.09
C PRO A 145 -2.89 -3.98 11.39
N ALA A 146 -3.19 -4.04 10.08
CA ALA A 146 -2.86 -5.15 9.20
C ALA A 146 -2.45 -4.59 7.84
N PHE A 147 -1.25 -4.92 7.34
CA PHE A 147 -0.83 -4.55 5.98
C PHE A 147 0.10 -5.59 5.35
N LYS A 148 0.21 -5.55 4.02
CA LYS A 148 1.27 -6.22 3.26
C LYS A 148 1.71 -5.37 2.07
N SER A 149 2.95 -5.54 1.65
CA SER A 149 3.46 -5.02 0.38
C SER A 149 2.96 -5.86 -0.79
N ILE A 150 2.68 -5.24 -1.93
CA ILE A 150 2.26 -5.89 -3.18
C ILE A 150 3.33 -5.66 -4.27
N PRO A 151 4.48 -6.35 -4.21
CA PRO A 151 5.40 -6.34 -5.35
C PRO A 151 4.74 -7.02 -6.57
N PRO A 152 5.13 -6.67 -7.80
CA PRO A 152 4.71 -7.40 -8.97
C PRO A 152 5.07 -8.88 -8.87
N SER A 153 4.19 -9.75 -9.34
CA SER A 153 4.44 -11.20 -9.35
C SER A 153 5.46 -11.62 -10.42
N ASP A 154 5.67 -10.78 -11.44
CA ASP A 154 6.63 -10.97 -12.53
C ASP A 154 7.77 -9.95 -12.39
N GLU A 155 9.02 -10.42 -12.48
CA GLU A 155 10.20 -9.56 -12.45
C GLU A 155 10.24 -8.60 -13.64
N GLU A 156 9.60 -8.95 -14.76
CA GLU A 156 9.48 -8.13 -15.97
C GLU A 156 8.11 -7.46 -16.11
N PHE A 157 7.48 -7.07 -15.00
CA PHE A 157 6.14 -6.45 -14.95
C PHE A 157 5.93 -5.31 -15.95
N TRP A 158 6.98 -4.59 -16.36
CA TRP A 158 6.93 -3.52 -17.35
C TRP A 158 6.51 -3.99 -18.75
N LYS A 159 6.52 -5.30 -19.02
CA LYS A 159 6.00 -5.88 -20.28
C LYS A 159 4.47 -5.92 -20.32
N ASP A 160 3.80 -5.98 -19.17
CA ASP A 160 2.36 -6.02 -19.05
C ASP A 160 1.91 -5.30 -17.76
N LEU A 161 1.73 -3.99 -17.88
CA LEU A 161 1.30 -3.15 -16.75
C LEU A 161 -0.15 -3.41 -16.34
N ASP A 162 -0.99 -3.94 -17.24
CA ASP A 162 -2.38 -4.25 -16.94
C ASP A 162 -2.48 -5.49 -16.05
N ALA A 163 -1.60 -6.49 -16.24
CA ALA A 163 -1.49 -7.62 -15.32
C ALA A 163 -1.13 -7.18 -13.89
N TYR A 164 -0.18 -6.24 -13.74
CA TYR A 164 0.16 -5.73 -12.42
C TYR A 164 -0.96 -4.87 -11.81
N ARG A 165 -1.67 -4.06 -12.63
CA ARG A 165 -2.88 -3.34 -12.18
C ARG A 165 -3.93 -4.32 -11.64
N ALA A 166 -4.23 -5.38 -12.40
CA ALA A 166 -5.19 -6.39 -11.97
C ALA A 166 -4.78 -7.11 -10.68
N GLN A 167 -3.47 -7.30 -10.46
CA GLN A 167 -2.94 -7.81 -9.19
C GLN A 167 -3.23 -6.85 -8.03
N LEU A 168 -2.95 -5.55 -8.18
CA LEU A 168 -3.23 -4.54 -7.15
C LEU A 168 -4.72 -4.50 -6.80
N ASP A 169 -5.59 -4.53 -7.81
CA ASP A 169 -7.05 -4.51 -7.64
C ASP A 169 -7.53 -5.75 -6.88
N LYS A 170 -7.06 -6.93 -7.29
CA LYS A 170 -7.39 -8.19 -6.62
C LYS A 170 -6.98 -8.17 -5.15
N GLU A 171 -5.79 -7.65 -4.85
CA GLU A 171 -5.29 -7.57 -3.48
C GLU A 171 -6.06 -6.55 -2.63
N PHE A 172 -6.51 -5.46 -3.25
CA PHE A 172 -7.37 -4.46 -2.60
C PHE A 172 -8.77 -5.01 -2.30
N GLU A 173 -9.39 -5.74 -3.24
CA GLU A 173 -10.66 -6.45 -3.01
C GLU A 173 -10.53 -7.51 -1.93
N GLN A 174 -9.46 -8.32 -1.99
CA GLN A 174 -9.24 -9.37 -0.99
C GLN A 174 -9.07 -8.79 0.42
N ALA A 175 -8.34 -7.68 0.56
CA ALA A 175 -8.23 -6.98 1.84
C ALA A 175 -9.58 -6.44 2.33
N TRP A 176 -10.42 -5.95 1.43
CA TRP A 176 -11.77 -5.51 1.76
C TRP A 176 -12.65 -6.67 2.27
N GLU A 177 -12.73 -7.75 1.52
CA GLU A 177 -13.52 -8.94 1.89
C GLU A 177 -13.06 -9.53 3.22
N LEU A 178 -11.75 -9.57 3.46
CA LEU A 178 -11.17 -10.14 4.66
C LEU A 178 -11.40 -9.27 5.90
N PHE A 179 -11.17 -7.96 5.80
CA PHE A 179 -11.08 -7.11 6.98
C PHE A 179 -12.31 -6.25 7.22
N ALA A 180 -13.12 -5.92 6.22
CA ALA A 180 -14.29 -5.06 6.43
C ALA A 180 -15.26 -5.61 7.50
N PRO A 181 -15.60 -6.92 7.54
CA PRO A 181 -16.44 -7.47 8.60
C PRO A 181 -15.81 -7.32 10.00
N ILE A 182 -14.50 -7.56 10.11
CA ILE A 182 -13.73 -7.50 11.36
C ILE A 182 -13.65 -6.07 11.90
N VAL A 183 -13.36 -5.12 11.02
CA VAL A 183 -13.33 -3.68 11.36
C VAL A 183 -14.70 -3.25 11.88
N SER A 184 -15.78 -3.56 11.16
CA SER A 184 -17.15 -3.24 11.56
C SER A 184 -17.50 -3.82 12.93
N GLN A 185 -17.19 -5.09 13.18
CA GLN A 185 -17.45 -5.74 14.46
C GLN A 185 -16.66 -5.08 15.60
N THR A 186 -15.38 -4.78 15.37
CA THR A 186 -14.49 -4.17 16.37
C THR A 186 -14.94 -2.76 16.76
N LEU A 187 -15.38 -1.97 15.77
CA LEU A 187 -15.87 -0.61 16.01
C LEU A 187 -17.22 -0.60 16.74
N ARG A 188 -18.13 -1.52 16.42
CA ARG A 188 -19.42 -1.66 17.14
C ARG A 188 -19.22 -2.03 18.61
N ALA A 189 -18.28 -2.92 18.91
CA ALA A 189 -17.95 -3.28 20.29
C ALA A 189 -17.32 -2.13 21.10
N SER A 190 -16.90 -1.04 20.43
CA SER A 190 -16.23 0.10 21.05
C SER A 190 -17.15 1.29 21.32
N ASN A 191 -18.40 1.27 20.86
CA ASN A 191 -19.43 2.29 21.13
C ASN A 191 -20.52 1.69 22.06
N PRO A 192 -20.36 1.78 23.39
CA PRO A 192 -21.44 1.49 24.33
C PRO A 192 -22.53 2.58 24.32
#